data_AF-A0A920QRT0-F1
#
_entry.id   AF-A0A920QRT0-F1
#
_cell.length_a   1.000
_cell.length_b   1.000
_cell.length_c   1.000
_cell.angle_alpha   90.00
_cell.angle_beta   90.00
_cell.angle_gamma   90.00
#
_symmetry.space_group_name_H-M   'P 1'
#
loop_
_entity.id
_entity.type
_entity.pdbx_description
1 polymer ?
#
loop_
_entity_poly.entity_id
_entity_poly.type
_entity_poly.pdbx_seq_one_letter_code
_entity_poly.pdbx_strand_id
1 'polypeptide(L)'
;MAEHIIDQSFSIGQSKEDIFDFFASAENLERLTPPWLNFKIISSLPINMDVGTIIEYKIKLHGNSKRGRVKLLWDPPHGFCDSNEKALKKMGA
;
A
#
# COMPACT_ATOMS: atom_id res chain seq x y z
N MET A 1 22.00 14.70 1.99
CA MET A 1 20.86 14.20 2.80
C MET A 1 21.13 12.72 3.06
N ALA A 2 21.05 12.27 4.31
CA ALA A 2 21.25 10.85 4.63
C ALA A 2 19.99 10.05 4.30
N GLU A 3 20.16 8.87 3.71
CA GLU A 3 19.09 7.91 3.54
C GLU A 3 18.80 7.23 4.88
N HIS A 4 17.52 7.06 5.21
CA HIS A 4 17.09 6.35 6.41
C HIS A 4 16.34 5.09 5.98
N ILE A 5 16.90 3.93 6.31
CA ILE A 5 16.36 2.61 5.94
C ILE A 5 15.83 1.93 7.20
N ILE A 6 14.61 1.38 7.11
CA ILE A 6 14.01 0.52 8.12
C ILE A 6 13.83 -0.85 7.49
N ASP A 7 14.39 -1.88 8.11
CA ASP A 7 14.23 -3.27 7.71
C ASP A 7 13.63 -4.07 8.89
N GLN A 8 12.54 -4.78 8.63
CA GLN A 8 11.81 -5.57 9.60
C GLN A 8 11.27 -6.85 8.96
N SER A 9 11.41 -7.97 9.66
CA SER A 9 10.92 -9.29 9.22
C SER A 9 10.22 -10.02 10.36
N PHE A 10 9.24 -10.86 10.04
CA PHE A 10 8.54 -11.71 10.99
C PHE A 10 8.11 -13.04 10.35
N SER A 11 7.86 -14.05 11.17
CA SER A 11 7.46 -15.40 10.72
C SER A 11 5.94 -15.57 10.80
N ILE A 12 5.35 -16.18 9.77
CA ILE A 12 3.92 -16.49 9.68
C ILE A 12 3.75 -18.00 9.52
N GLY A 13 2.82 -18.60 10.28
CA GLY A 13 2.54 -20.04 10.25
C GLY A 13 1.61 -20.50 9.13
N GLN A 14 1.68 -19.89 7.94
CA GLN A 14 0.86 -20.24 6.77
C GLN A 14 1.73 -20.58 5.55
N SER A 15 1.13 -21.17 4.51
CA SER A 15 1.85 -21.47 3.27
C SER A 15 2.29 -20.18 2.56
N LYS A 16 3.32 -20.27 1.71
CA LYS A 16 3.78 -19.10 0.96
C LYS A 16 2.73 -18.63 -0.03
N GLU A 17 1.99 -19.57 -0.61
CA GLU A 17 0.93 -19.36 -1.57
C GLU A 17 -0.23 -18.59 -0.93
N ASP A 18 -0.73 -19.04 0.23
CA ASP A 18 -1.82 -18.34 0.95
C ASP A 18 -1.41 -16.93 1.38
N ILE A 19 -0.17 -16.77 1.85
CA ILE A 19 0.39 -15.47 2.23
C ILE A 19 0.47 -14.59 0.98
N PHE A 20 1.07 -15.09 -0.10
CA PHE A 20 1.23 -14.34 -1.33
C PHE A 20 -0.13 -13.89 -1.88
N ASP A 21 -1.10 -14.79 -2.00
CA ASP A 21 -2.44 -14.48 -2.50
C ASP A 21 -3.15 -13.41 -1.64
N PHE A 22 -2.98 -13.46 -0.31
CA PHE A 22 -3.54 -12.44 0.57
C PHE A 22 -2.89 -11.07 0.35
N PHE A 23 -1.56 -11.01 0.33
CA PHE A 23 -0.81 -9.76 0.16
C PHE A 23 -0.91 -9.20 -1.27
N ALA A 24 -1.12 -10.07 -2.26
CA ALA A 24 -1.30 -9.76 -3.67
C ALA A 24 -2.60 -9.00 -3.99
N SER A 25 -3.63 -9.09 -3.15
CA SER A 25 -4.91 -8.44 -3.39
C SER A 25 -4.92 -7.00 -2.84
N ALA A 26 -5.10 -6.02 -3.73
CA ALA A 26 -5.20 -4.62 -3.35
C ALA A 26 -6.33 -4.39 -2.34
N GLU A 27 -7.43 -5.13 -2.44
CA GLU A 27 -8.58 -5.04 -1.53
C GLU A 27 -8.19 -5.34 -0.07
N ASN A 28 -7.14 -6.13 0.16
CA ASN A 28 -6.64 -6.42 1.50
C ASN A 28 -5.83 -5.26 2.12
N LEU A 29 -5.45 -4.22 1.36
CA LEU A 29 -4.73 -3.06 1.90
C LEU A 29 -5.53 -2.35 3.00
N GLU A 30 -6.86 -2.28 2.89
CA GLU A 30 -7.71 -1.73 3.96
C GLU A 30 -7.60 -2.54 5.26
N ARG A 31 -7.42 -3.86 5.15
CA ARG A 31 -7.32 -4.80 6.29
C ARG A 31 -5.92 -4.85 6.87
N LEU A 32 -4.88 -4.69 6.04
CA LEU A 32 -3.48 -4.63 6.42
C LEU A 32 -3.10 -3.31 7.09
N THR A 33 -3.84 -2.24 6.80
CA THR A 33 -3.56 -0.92 7.35
C THR A 33 -4.22 -0.75 8.72
N PRO A 34 -3.52 -0.17 9.73
CA PRO A 34 -4.12 0.05 11.04
C PRO A 34 -5.46 0.84 10.97
N PRO A 35 -6.54 0.39 11.65
CA PRO A 35 -7.88 0.97 11.51
C PRO A 35 -7.98 2.47 11.78
N TRP A 36 -7.11 3.00 12.65
CA TRP A 36 -7.07 4.43 12.99
C TRP A 36 -6.66 5.33 11.81
N LEU A 37 -6.04 4.77 10.75
CA LEU A 37 -5.79 5.49 9.50
C LEU A 37 -7.02 5.61 8.59
N ASN A 38 -8.11 4.88 8.86
CA ASN A 38 -9.31 4.86 8.00
C ASN A 38 -8.94 4.77 6.51
N PHE A 39 -8.02 3.85 6.18
CA PHE A 39 -7.56 3.64 4.82
C PHE A 39 -8.73 3.19 3.96
N LYS A 40 -8.88 3.81 2.80
CA LYS A 40 -9.92 3.47 1.83
C LYS A 40 -9.39 3.58 0.41
N ILE A 41 -9.58 2.53 -0.36
CA ILE A 41 -9.29 2.55 -1.79
C ILE A 41 -10.36 3.41 -2.47
N ILE A 42 -9.93 4.27 -3.38
CA ILE A 42 -10.84 5.11 -4.18
C ILE A 42 -10.73 4.83 -5.68
N SER A 43 -9.76 4.01 -6.10
CA SER A 43 -9.73 3.39 -7.44
C SER A 43 -10.96 2.51 -7.68
N SER A 44 -11.35 2.34 -8.94
CA SER A 44 -12.39 1.38 -9.33
C SER A 44 -11.95 -0.05 -9.00
N LEU A 45 -12.85 -0.82 -8.38
CA LEU A 45 -12.66 -2.22 -8.06
C LEU A 45 -13.40 -3.11 -9.09
N PRO A 46 -12.90 -4.33 -9.40
CA PRO A 46 -11.66 -4.93 -8.88
C PRO A 46 -10.40 -4.30 -9.49
N ILE A 47 -9.30 -4.30 -8.75
CA ILE A 47 -8.01 -3.82 -9.26
C ILE A 47 -7.26 -4.97 -9.90
N ASN A 48 -6.89 -4.81 -11.18
CA ASN A 48 -5.95 -5.73 -11.82
C ASN A 48 -4.52 -5.43 -11.36
N MET A 49 -3.88 -6.42 -10.73
CA MET A 49 -2.53 -6.29 -10.17
C MET A 49 -1.50 -6.59 -11.26
N ASP A 50 -0.86 -5.54 -11.77
CA ASP A 50 0.13 -5.62 -12.84
C ASP A 50 1.22 -4.55 -12.66
N VAL A 51 2.32 -4.70 -13.39
CA VAL A 51 3.42 -3.75 -13.38
C VAL A 51 2.92 -2.37 -13.80
N GLY A 52 3.08 -1.40 -12.91
CA GLY A 52 2.66 -0.03 -13.16
C GLY A 52 1.21 0.29 -12.83
N THR A 53 0.44 -0.67 -12.28
CA THR A 53 -0.89 -0.38 -11.71
C THR A 53 -0.79 0.76 -10.69
N ILE A 54 -1.69 1.74 -10.82
CA ILE A 54 -1.80 2.87 -9.90
C ILE A 54 -3.01 2.65 -9.00
N ILE A 55 -2.78 2.63 -7.70
CA ILE A 55 -3.84 2.55 -6.69
C ILE A 55 -3.95 3.90 -6.00
N GLU A 56 -5.13 4.51 -6.10
CA GLU A 56 -5.48 5.72 -5.39
C GLU A 56 -6.20 5.37 -4.09
N TYR A 57 -5.81 6.03 -3.01
CA TYR A 57 -6.38 5.81 -1.68
C TYR A 57 -6.57 7.12 -0.92
N LYS A 58 -7.37 7.04 0.14
CA LYS A 58 -7.47 8.07 1.19
C LYS A 58 -7.09 7.49 2.55
N ILE A 59 -6.44 8.29 3.37
CA ILE A 59 -6.12 8.00 4.78
C ILE A 59 -6.47 9.21 5.66
N LYS A 60 -6.67 8.98 6.95
CA LYS A 60 -6.85 9.98 7.99
C LYS A 60 -5.62 10.03 8.88
N LEU A 61 -4.87 11.13 8.81
CA LEU A 61 -3.67 11.39 9.60
C LEU A 61 -3.89 12.64 10.46
N HIS A 62 -3.70 12.53 11.77
CA HIS A 62 -3.90 13.63 12.73
C HIS A 62 -5.25 14.36 12.53
N GLY A 63 -6.32 13.61 12.31
CA GLY A 63 -7.66 14.16 12.07
C GLY A 63 -7.93 14.62 10.63
N ASN A 64 -6.92 14.76 9.79
CA ASN A 64 -7.03 15.30 8.43
C ASN A 64 -7.03 14.19 7.37
N SER A 65 -7.98 14.24 6.44
CA SER A 65 -8.02 13.32 5.29
C SER A 65 -6.98 13.71 4.24
N LYS A 66 -6.12 12.77 3.86
CA LYS A 66 -5.13 12.91 2.79
C LYS A 66 -5.40 11.87 1.71
N ARG A 67 -5.13 12.24 0.45
CA ARG A 67 -5.13 11.32 -0.68
C ARG A 67 -3.70 10.94 -1.03
N GLY A 68 -3.50 9.71 -1.46
CA GLY A 68 -2.22 9.19 -1.91
C GLY A 68 -2.39 8.32 -3.15
N ARG A 69 -1.27 8.08 -3.81
CA ARG A 69 -1.17 7.16 -4.94
C ARG A 69 0.08 6.32 -4.76
N VAL A 70 -0.05 5.03 -5.03
CA VAL A 70 1.08 4.12 -5.15
C VAL A 70 1.12 3.55 -6.55
N LYS A 71 2.34 3.35 -7.05
CA LYS A 71 2.61 2.59 -8.25
C LYS A 71 3.19 1.24 -7.87
N LEU A 72 2.59 0.18 -8.38
CA LEU A 72 3.00 -1.19 -8.11
C LEU A 72 4.15 -1.63 -9.02
N LEU A 73 5.14 -2.28 -8.42
CA LEU A 73 6.11 -3.16 -9.06
C LEU A 73 5.66 -4.59 -8.73
N TRP A 74 5.52 -5.43 -9.75
CA TRP A 74 4.84 -6.71 -9.65
C TRP A 74 5.71 -7.83 -10.25
N ASP A 75 6.03 -8.86 -9.47
CA ASP A 75 6.83 -10.03 -9.88
C ASP A 75 6.29 -11.31 -9.22
N PRO A 76 5.09 -11.79 -9.60
CA PRO A 76 4.48 -12.95 -8.98
C PRO A 76 5.18 -14.26 -9.40
N PRO A 77 5.28 -15.27 -8.50
CA PRO A 77 4.91 -15.27 -7.09
C PRO A 77 6.07 -14.80 -6.18
N HIS A 78 7.12 -14.21 -6.73
CA HIS A 78 8.37 -13.91 -6.03
C HIS A 78 8.27 -12.67 -5.15
N GLY A 79 7.41 -11.71 -5.49
CA GLY A 79 7.12 -10.57 -4.64
C GLY A 79 6.45 -9.41 -5.36
N PHE A 80 6.28 -8.33 -4.64
CA PHE A 80 5.82 -7.05 -5.16
C PHE A 80 6.34 -5.92 -4.28
N CYS A 81 6.39 -4.71 -4.83
CA CYS A 81 6.82 -3.52 -4.11
C CYS A 81 5.96 -2.33 -4.54
N ASP A 82 5.46 -1.55 -3.58
CA ASP A 82 4.82 -0.27 -3.89
C ASP A 82 5.83 0.87 -3.83
N SER A 83 5.71 1.79 -4.78
CA SER A 83 6.39 3.08 -4.74
C SER A 83 5.38 4.19 -4.53
N ASN A 84 5.50 4.90 -3.41
CA ASN A 84 4.71 6.09 -3.14
C ASN A 84 5.28 7.26 -3.95
N GLU A 85 4.49 7.84 -4.84
CA GLU A 85 4.78 9.18 -5.32
C GLU A 85 4.58 10.13 -4.13
N LYS A 86 5.59 10.96 -3.82
CA LYS A 86 5.60 11.88 -2.66
C LYS A 86 4.19 12.43 -2.40
N ALA A 87 3.60 12.07 -1.26
CA ALA A 87 2.33 12.63 -0.84
C ALA A 87 2.43 14.16 -0.91
N LEU A 88 1.55 14.80 -1.68
CA LEU A 88 1.48 16.25 -1.83
C LEU A 88 1.52 16.88 -0.43
N LYS A 89 2.66 17.48 -0.06
CA LYS A 89 2.70 18.46 1.01
C LYS A 89 1.81 19.60 0.55
N LYS A 90 0.55 19.65 1.02
CA LYS A 90 -0.12 20.94 1.15
C LYS A 90 0.65 21.71 2.22
N MET A 91 1.71 22.41 1.80
CA MET A 91 2.14 23.63 2.45
C MET A 91 1.00 24.62 2.25
N GLY A 92 0.36 25.03 3.34
CA GLY A 92 -0.70 26.03 3.34
C GLY A 92 -0.44 27.00 4.46
N ALA A 93 0.02 28.19 4.05
CA ALA A 93 0.06 29.52 4.68
C ALA A 93 0.50 29.62 6.15
#